data_AF-A0A7V1EE77-F1
#
_entry.id   AF-A0A7V1EE77-F1
#
_cell.length_a   1.000
_cell.length_b   1.000
_cell.length_c   1.000
_cell.angle_alpha   90.00
_cell.angle_beta   90.00
_cell.angle_gamma   90.00
#
_symmetry.space_group_name_H-M   'P 1'
#
loop_
_entity.id
_entity.type
_entity.pdbx_description
1 polymer ?
#
loop_
_entity_poly.entity_id
_entity_poly.type
_entity_poly.pdbx_seq_one_letter_code
_entity_poly.pdbx_strand_id
1 'polypeptide(L)'
;MQFAIILLIIIIFLVIVLWRLSGGKNRFSWYEFYSRGRKEGFRFKEIGFLRQITIQNKLEKPQSIFWSTKQLDKCLKPAISKINSDVNLPPDYKQSMMSKLLDLRTKSEFNLPKYKKRVRETTTIQPQQKIVIRDSIYGTFVSWVVEVTRKNLVVTMPSGKKEISALNWKSRSLSVYFWRRDDAGYLFETKVLDQISSAEYPLLYLSHTSNLQRLQKRKNIRVKT
;
A
#
# COMPACT_ATOMS: atom_id res chain seq x y z
N MET A 1 -14.82 -65.81 -18.06
CA MET A 1 -15.69 -64.70 -17.57
C MET A 1 -15.01 -63.83 -16.51
N GLN A 2 -14.32 -64.40 -15.51
CA GLN A 2 -13.63 -63.62 -14.46
C GLN A 2 -12.57 -62.64 -14.99
N PHE A 3 -11.76 -63.03 -15.99
CA PHE A 3 -10.77 -62.13 -16.60
C PHE A 3 -11.37 -60.89 -17.28
N ALA A 4 -12.55 -61.01 -17.89
CA ALA A 4 -13.23 -59.88 -18.54
C ALA A 4 -13.75 -58.87 -17.50
N ILE A 5 -14.21 -59.35 -16.34
CA ILE A 5 -14.69 -58.52 -15.24
C ILE A 5 -13.53 -57.72 -14.62
N ILE A 6 -12.37 -58.37 -14.41
CA ILE A 6 -11.17 -57.72 -13.87
C ILE A 6 -10.67 -56.63 -14.84
N LEU A 7 -10.68 -56.91 -16.15
CA LEU A 7 -10.27 -55.93 -17.16
C LEU A 7 -11.20 -54.70 -17.20
N LEU A 8 -12.51 -54.92 -17.05
CA LEU A 8 -13.51 -53.84 -17.01
C LEU A 8 -13.31 -52.94 -15.77
N ILE A 9 -13.04 -53.52 -14.61
CA ILE A 9 -12.79 -52.78 -13.37
C ILE A 9 -11.52 -51.92 -13.49
N ILE A 10 -10.46 -52.46 -14.11
CA ILE A 10 -9.20 -51.71 -14.35
C ILE A 10 -9.44 -50.54 -15.30
N ILE A 11 -10.23 -50.72 -16.36
CA ILE A 11 -10.57 -49.64 -17.31
C ILE A 11 -11.39 -48.54 -16.61
N ILE A 12 -12.40 -48.92 -15.80
CA ILE A 12 -13.20 -47.96 -15.04
C ILE A 12 -12.31 -47.19 -14.04
N PHE A 13 -11.40 -47.87 -13.36
CA PHE A 13 -10.45 -47.25 -12.45
C PHE A 13 -9.51 -46.26 -13.18
N LEU A 14 -8.99 -46.65 -14.35
CA LEU A 14 -8.17 -45.78 -15.21
C LEU A 14 -8.95 -44.54 -15.67
N VAL A 15 -10.21 -44.69 -16.07
CA VAL A 15 -11.08 -43.57 -16.47
C VAL A 15 -11.31 -42.62 -15.29
N ILE A 16 -11.57 -43.13 -14.09
CA ILE A 16 -11.76 -42.32 -12.87
C ILE A 16 -10.48 -41.56 -12.49
N VAL A 17 -9.32 -42.23 -12.56
CA VAL A 17 -8.02 -41.61 -12.27
C VAL A 17 -7.69 -40.54 -13.31
N LEU A 18 -7.91 -40.81 -14.60
CA LEU A 18 -7.74 -39.82 -15.67
C LEU A 18 -8.70 -38.63 -15.53
N TRP A 19 -9.95 -38.87 -15.11
CA TRP A 19 -10.91 -37.80 -14.80
C TRP A 19 -10.46 -36.94 -13.61
N ARG A 20 -9.94 -37.55 -12.54
CA ARG A 20 -9.40 -36.79 -11.39
C ARG A 20 -8.14 -36.02 -11.74
N LEU A 21 -7.23 -36.61 -12.52
CA LEU A 21 -5.99 -35.95 -12.96
C LEU A 21 -6.28 -34.81 -13.96
N SER A 22 -7.27 -34.99 -14.84
CA SER A 22 -7.70 -33.97 -15.78
C SER A 22 -8.60 -32.88 -15.15
N GLY A 23 -9.15 -33.14 -13.96
CA GLY A 23 -9.99 -32.20 -13.20
C GLY A 23 -9.24 -31.16 -12.37
N GLY A 24 -7.91 -31.28 -12.24
CA GLY A 24 -7.11 -30.55 -11.25
C GLY A 24 -6.40 -29.27 -11.72
N LYS A 25 -6.50 -28.86 -12.99
CA LYS A 25 -5.83 -27.65 -13.49
C LYS A 25 -6.83 -26.62 -14.03
N ASN A 26 -7.00 -25.52 -13.30
CA ASN A 26 -7.51 -24.23 -13.80
C ASN A 26 -8.94 -24.18 -14.38
N ARG A 27 -9.97 -24.70 -13.69
CA ARG A 27 -11.35 -24.25 -13.98
C ARG A 27 -11.61 -22.89 -13.34
N PHE A 28 -11.00 -21.88 -13.93
CA PHE A 28 -11.29 -20.48 -13.62
C PHE A 28 -12.77 -20.18 -13.94
N SER A 29 -13.49 -19.60 -12.98
CA SER A 29 -14.89 -19.25 -13.15
C SER A 29 -15.02 -17.85 -13.75
N TRP A 30 -15.46 -17.76 -14.99
CA TRP A 30 -15.78 -16.46 -15.61
C TRP A 30 -16.88 -15.72 -14.82
N TYR A 31 -17.77 -16.44 -14.12
CA TYR A 31 -18.74 -15.80 -13.24
C TYR A 31 -18.06 -14.96 -12.15
N GLU A 32 -17.02 -15.47 -11.51
CA GLU A 32 -16.26 -14.73 -10.49
C GLU A 32 -15.57 -13.50 -11.08
N PHE A 33 -15.07 -13.59 -12.32
CA PHE A 33 -14.50 -12.45 -13.04
C PHE A 33 -15.51 -11.32 -13.22
N TYR A 34 -16.71 -11.65 -13.70
CA TYR A 34 -17.77 -10.67 -13.92
C TYR A 34 -18.30 -10.10 -12.61
N SER A 35 -18.49 -10.94 -11.59
CA SER A 35 -18.88 -10.51 -10.25
C SER A 35 -17.86 -9.54 -9.65
N ARG A 36 -16.55 -9.85 -9.77
CA ARG A 36 -15.49 -8.98 -9.27
C ARG A 36 -15.41 -7.67 -10.04
N GLY A 37 -15.48 -7.71 -11.38
CA GLY A 37 -15.50 -6.49 -12.20
C GLY A 37 -16.66 -5.56 -11.86
N ARG A 38 -17.85 -6.10 -11.58
CA ARG A 38 -19.00 -5.30 -11.12
C ARG A 38 -18.75 -4.66 -9.76
N LYS A 39 -18.14 -5.37 -8.81
CA LYS A 39 -17.75 -4.84 -7.49
C LYS A 39 -16.73 -3.71 -7.57
N GLU A 40 -15.88 -3.71 -8.59
CA GLU A 40 -14.93 -2.61 -8.86
C GLU A 40 -15.56 -1.45 -9.67
N GLY A 41 -16.86 -1.51 -9.99
CA GLY A 41 -17.60 -0.41 -10.65
C GLY A 41 -17.64 -0.47 -12.18
N PHE A 42 -17.13 -1.55 -12.80
CA PHE A 42 -17.17 -1.72 -14.25
C PHE A 42 -18.55 -2.17 -14.74
N ARG A 43 -18.94 -1.76 -15.96
CA ARG A 43 -20.12 -2.23 -16.69
C ARG A 43 -19.83 -3.56 -17.37
N PHE A 44 -20.86 -4.34 -17.71
CA PHE A 44 -20.68 -5.64 -18.37
C PHE A 44 -19.85 -5.57 -19.66
N LYS A 45 -20.07 -4.53 -20.50
CA LYS A 45 -19.27 -4.30 -21.71
C LYS A 45 -17.79 -4.03 -21.39
N GLU A 46 -17.52 -3.21 -20.38
CA GLU A 46 -16.16 -2.90 -19.92
C GLU A 46 -15.45 -4.16 -19.38
N ILE A 47 -16.16 -4.98 -18.61
CA ILE A 47 -15.63 -6.26 -18.11
C ILE A 47 -15.34 -7.21 -19.26
N GLY A 48 -16.21 -7.27 -20.27
CA GLY A 48 -15.97 -8.05 -21.49
C GLY A 48 -14.70 -7.62 -22.23
N PHE A 49 -14.45 -6.31 -22.30
CA PHE A 49 -13.19 -5.78 -22.83
C PHE A 49 -11.99 -6.20 -21.99
N LEU A 50 -12.06 -6.07 -20.64
CA LEU A 50 -10.98 -6.51 -19.75
C LEU A 50 -10.69 -8.00 -19.93
N ARG A 51 -11.74 -8.82 -20.05
CA ARG A 51 -11.62 -10.25 -20.36
C ARG A 51 -10.82 -10.47 -21.64
N GLN A 52 -11.16 -9.78 -22.73
CA GLN A 52 -10.42 -9.89 -23.98
C GLN A 52 -8.93 -9.54 -23.81
N ILE A 53 -8.63 -8.45 -23.11
CA ILE A 53 -7.25 -8.02 -22.83
C ILE A 53 -6.49 -9.06 -21.99
N THR A 54 -7.13 -9.65 -20.97
CA THR A 54 -6.50 -10.66 -20.11
C THR A 54 -6.13 -11.94 -20.88
N ILE A 55 -6.98 -12.34 -21.83
CA ILE A 55 -6.74 -13.50 -22.71
C ILE A 55 -5.60 -13.18 -23.69
N GLN A 56 -5.62 -12.00 -24.30
CA GLN A 56 -4.58 -11.55 -25.24
C GLN A 56 -3.19 -11.49 -24.58
N ASN A 57 -3.13 -11.06 -23.32
CA ASN A 57 -1.88 -10.97 -22.55
C ASN A 57 -1.52 -12.27 -21.81
N LYS A 58 -2.23 -13.38 -22.09
CA LYS A 58 -1.98 -14.73 -21.54
C LYS A 58 -1.79 -14.73 -20.02
N LEU A 59 -2.68 -14.07 -19.29
CA LEU A 59 -2.66 -14.11 -17.83
C LEU A 59 -3.01 -15.53 -17.34
N GLU A 60 -2.15 -16.14 -16.53
CA GLU A 60 -2.39 -17.48 -15.93
C GLU A 60 -3.71 -17.54 -15.14
N LYS A 61 -4.05 -16.43 -14.47
CA LYS A 61 -5.31 -16.26 -13.71
C LYS A 61 -5.94 -14.92 -14.11
N PRO A 62 -6.95 -14.89 -15.00
CA PRO A 62 -7.51 -13.63 -15.52
C PRO A 62 -8.02 -12.68 -14.44
N GLN A 63 -8.68 -13.22 -13.41
CA GLN A 63 -9.10 -12.53 -12.18
C GLN A 63 -8.02 -11.70 -11.48
N SER A 64 -6.75 -12.10 -11.59
CA SER A 64 -5.65 -11.40 -10.92
C SER A 64 -5.49 -9.95 -11.34
N ILE A 65 -6.05 -9.55 -12.49
CA ILE A 65 -6.11 -8.15 -12.93
C ILE A 65 -6.76 -7.22 -11.90
N PHE A 66 -7.68 -7.73 -11.05
CA PHE A 66 -8.38 -6.90 -10.07
C PHE A 66 -7.64 -6.68 -8.74
N TRP A 67 -6.51 -7.36 -8.51
CA TRP A 67 -5.77 -7.22 -7.23
C TRP A 67 -4.25 -7.27 -7.36
N SER A 68 -3.70 -7.85 -8.43
CA SER A 68 -2.26 -7.95 -8.65
C SER A 68 -1.79 -6.79 -9.50
N THR A 69 -1.00 -5.91 -8.90
CA THR A 69 -0.40 -4.75 -9.57
C THR A 69 0.42 -5.18 -10.79
N LYS A 70 1.23 -6.25 -10.66
CA LYS A 70 2.04 -6.80 -11.76
C LYS A 70 1.21 -7.30 -12.95
N GLN A 71 0.09 -7.97 -12.68
CA GLN A 71 -0.77 -8.51 -13.76
C GLN A 71 -1.63 -7.40 -14.37
N LEU A 72 -2.05 -6.43 -13.55
CA LEU A 72 -2.74 -5.25 -14.02
C LEU A 72 -1.85 -4.40 -14.92
N ASP A 73 -0.59 -4.15 -14.55
CA ASP A 73 0.34 -3.36 -15.36
C ASP A 73 0.58 -3.99 -16.74
N LYS A 74 0.67 -5.33 -16.81
CA LYS A 74 0.76 -6.08 -18.09
C LYS A 74 -0.45 -5.83 -19.00
N CYS A 75 -1.64 -5.71 -18.43
CA CYS A 75 -2.87 -5.49 -19.18
C CYS A 75 -3.19 -4.01 -19.40
N LEU A 76 -2.70 -3.12 -18.54
CA LEU A 76 -3.04 -1.70 -18.52
C LEU A 76 -2.53 -0.98 -19.76
N LYS A 77 -1.26 -1.19 -20.14
CA LYS A 77 -0.67 -0.54 -21.32
C LYS A 77 -1.38 -0.96 -22.62
N PRO A 78 -1.60 -2.26 -22.90
CA PRO A 78 -2.41 -2.69 -24.04
C PRO A 78 -3.86 -2.21 -23.99
N ALA A 79 -4.48 -2.20 -22.81
CA ALA A 79 -5.86 -1.72 -22.65
C ALA A 79 -5.98 -0.23 -23.01
N ILE A 80 -5.12 0.62 -22.45
CA ILE A 80 -5.11 2.07 -22.74
C ILE A 80 -4.82 2.32 -24.22
N SER A 81 -3.84 1.61 -24.80
CA SER A 81 -3.54 1.71 -26.22
C SER A 81 -4.76 1.37 -27.08
N LYS A 82 -5.46 0.28 -26.77
CA LYS A 82 -6.63 -0.17 -27.51
C LYS A 82 -7.82 0.79 -27.37
N ILE A 83 -8.03 1.35 -26.18
CA ILE A 83 -9.07 2.37 -25.94
C ILE A 83 -8.77 3.64 -26.76
N ASN A 84 -7.52 4.08 -26.79
CA ASN A 84 -7.13 5.27 -27.54
C ASN A 84 -7.29 5.07 -29.05
N SER A 85 -6.85 3.92 -29.58
CA SER A 85 -6.91 3.58 -31.01
C SER A 85 -8.32 3.31 -31.55
N ASP A 86 -9.31 3.05 -30.71
CA ASP A 86 -10.67 2.77 -31.15
C ASP A 86 -11.40 4.06 -31.57
N VAL A 87 -11.56 4.29 -32.87
CA VAL A 87 -12.19 5.50 -33.44
C VAL A 87 -13.69 5.56 -33.13
N ASN A 88 -14.34 4.43 -32.87
CA ASN A 88 -15.79 4.35 -32.69
C ASN A 88 -16.24 4.67 -31.25
N LEU A 89 -15.30 4.78 -30.31
CA LEU A 89 -15.63 5.09 -28.91
C LEU A 89 -15.72 6.61 -28.69
N PRO A 90 -16.82 7.11 -28.09
CA PRO A 90 -16.95 8.52 -27.72
C PRO A 90 -15.81 8.97 -26.78
N PRO A 91 -15.30 10.20 -26.92
CA PRO A 91 -14.22 10.73 -26.07
C PRO A 91 -14.52 10.62 -24.56
N ASP A 92 -15.73 10.95 -24.13
CA ASP A 92 -16.15 10.89 -22.73
C ASP A 92 -16.11 9.46 -22.18
N TYR A 93 -16.50 8.49 -23.01
CA TYR A 93 -16.46 7.08 -22.64
C TYR A 93 -15.03 6.58 -22.51
N LYS A 94 -14.13 6.96 -23.44
CA LYS A 94 -12.70 6.64 -23.34
C LYS A 94 -12.11 7.16 -22.04
N GLN A 95 -12.35 8.43 -21.72
CA GLN A 95 -11.84 9.07 -20.51
C GLN A 95 -12.39 8.40 -19.25
N SER A 96 -13.69 8.11 -19.21
CA SER A 96 -14.32 7.40 -18.08
C SER A 96 -13.71 6.01 -17.87
N MET A 97 -13.52 5.25 -18.94
CA MET A 97 -12.95 3.90 -18.87
C MET A 97 -11.48 3.92 -18.44
N MET A 98 -10.68 4.86 -18.95
CA MET A 98 -9.30 5.06 -18.52
C MET A 98 -9.21 5.45 -17.05
N SER A 99 -10.09 6.36 -16.59
CA SER A 99 -10.15 6.77 -15.18
C SER A 99 -10.39 5.57 -14.27
N LYS A 100 -11.38 4.72 -14.58
CA LYS A 100 -11.66 3.49 -13.82
C LYS A 100 -10.48 2.52 -13.78
N LEU A 101 -9.76 2.38 -14.89
CA LEU A 101 -8.57 1.52 -14.96
C LEU A 101 -7.43 2.04 -14.07
N LEU A 102 -7.20 3.35 -14.06
CA LEU A 102 -6.19 3.99 -13.22
C LEU A 102 -6.58 3.98 -11.74
N ASP A 103 -7.86 4.13 -11.43
CA ASP A 103 -8.40 4.00 -10.09
C ASP A 103 -8.24 2.56 -9.56
N LEU A 104 -8.56 1.56 -10.38
CA LEU A 104 -8.33 0.15 -10.05
C LEU A 104 -6.84 -0.10 -9.74
N ARG A 105 -5.94 0.45 -10.55
CA ARG A 105 -4.49 0.36 -10.34
C ARG A 105 -4.07 0.99 -9.01
N THR A 106 -4.53 2.20 -8.76
CA THR A 106 -4.25 2.93 -7.51
C THR A 106 -4.76 2.15 -6.29
N LYS A 107 -5.98 1.63 -6.35
CA LYS A 107 -6.57 0.81 -5.29
C LYS A 107 -5.82 -0.50 -5.05
N SER A 108 -5.37 -1.17 -6.10
CA SER A 108 -4.58 -2.41 -6.00
C SER A 108 -3.20 -2.15 -5.36
N GLU A 109 -2.57 -1.02 -5.67
CA GLU A 109 -1.28 -0.63 -5.10
C GLU A 109 -1.38 -0.32 -3.61
N PHE A 110 -2.39 0.46 -3.18
CA PHE A 110 -2.65 0.73 -1.76
C PHE A 110 -3.04 -0.53 -0.96
N ASN A 111 -3.45 -1.61 -1.63
CA ASN A 111 -3.73 -2.88 -0.98
C ASN A 111 -2.47 -3.68 -0.61
N LEU A 112 -1.29 -3.28 -1.11
CA LEU A 112 -0.04 -3.95 -0.79
C LEU A 112 0.32 -3.85 0.70
N PRO A 113 0.95 -4.88 1.29
CA PRO A 113 1.32 -4.88 2.71
C PRO A 113 2.16 -3.68 3.15
N LYS A 114 3.00 -3.14 2.25
CA LYS A 114 3.84 -1.96 2.53
C LYS A 114 3.04 -0.72 2.95
N TYR A 115 1.81 -0.56 2.45
CA TYR A 115 0.90 0.53 2.85
C TYR A 115 -0.02 0.17 4.03
N LYS A 116 -0.18 -1.13 4.33
CA LYS A 116 -1.01 -1.62 5.44
C LYS A 116 -0.25 -1.76 6.75
N LYS A 117 1.08 -1.89 6.73
CA LYS A 117 1.93 -1.93 7.93
C LYS A 117 2.03 -0.54 8.58
N ARG A 118 0.98 -0.17 9.33
CA ARG A 118 0.93 1.06 10.13
C ARG A 118 2.04 1.07 11.17
N VAL A 119 2.70 2.21 11.36
CA VAL A 119 3.55 2.44 12.52
C VAL A 119 2.68 2.47 13.77
N ARG A 120 2.91 1.51 14.68
CA ARG A 120 2.17 1.40 15.93
C ARG A 120 2.83 2.14 17.08
N GLU A 121 4.15 2.29 17.03
CA GLU A 121 4.94 2.85 18.13
C GLU A 121 6.08 3.70 17.62
N THR A 122 6.47 4.70 18.42
CA THR A 122 7.60 5.58 18.11
C THR A 122 8.97 4.88 18.22
N THR A 123 9.03 3.66 18.76
CA THR A 123 10.20 2.78 18.78
C THR A 123 10.66 2.34 17.39
N THR A 124 9.76 2.44 16.39
CA THR A 124 10.05 2.08 14.98
C THR A 124 10.59 3.24 14.15
N ILE A 125 10.69 4.44 14.73
CA ILE A 125 11.30 5.62 14.10
C ILE A 125 12.78 5.32 13.84
N GLN A 126 13.31 5.79 12.71
CA GLN A 126 14.70 5.55 12.37
C GLN A 126 15.59 6.69 12.88
N PRO A 127 16.84 6.40 13.29
CA PRO A 127 17.86 7.42 13.46
C PRO A 127 18.03 8.28 12.21
N GLN A 128 18.49 9.52 12.37
CA GLN A 128 18.67 10.53 11.33
C GLN A 128 17.37 10.96 10.63
N GLN A 129 16.21 10.55 11.16
CA GLN A 129 14.93 10.98 10.62
C GLN A 129 14.63 12.42 11.05
N LYS A 130 14.28 13.27 10.09
CA LYS A 130 13.81 14.63 10.34
C LYS A 130 12.42 14.58 10.97
N ILE A 131 12.25 15.30 12.08
CA ILE A 131 10.98 15.46 12.77
C ILE A 131 10.64 16.95 12.91
N VAL A 132 9.35 17.22 13.03
CA VAL A 132 8.79 18.55 13.24
C VAL A 132 8.12 18.54 14.61
N ILE A 133 8.62 19.34 15.52
CA ILE A 133 8.11 19.46 16.89
C ILE A 133 7.20 20.68 16.95
N ARG A 134 6.02 20.53 17.53
CA ARG A 134 5.08 21.63 17.76
C ARG A 134 4.83 21.77 19.26
N ASP A 135 5.13 22.95 19.76
CA ASP A 135 4.75 23.41 21.08
C ASP A 135 3.52 24.32 20.94
N SER A 136 2.59 24.22 21.90
CA SER A 136 1.33 24.98 21.86
C SER A 136 1.52 26.49 22.03
N ILE A 137 2.61 26.91 22.66
CA ILE A 137 2.90 28.33 22.99
C ILE A 137 3.93 28.89 22.03
N TYR A 138 5.03 28.17 21.81
CA TYR A 138 6.19 28.71 21.07
C TYR A 138 6.17 28.39 19.57
N GLY A 139 5.29 27.50 19.11
CA GLY A 139 5.08 27.21 17.70
C GLY A 139 5.80 25.96 17.19
N THR A 140 6.26 26.00 15.94
CA THR A 140 6.78 24.82 15.21
C THR A 140 8.28 24.89 15.00
N PHE A 141 8.96 23.76 15.24
CA PHE A 141 10.41 23.60 15.21
C PHE A 141 10.82 22.34 14.46
N VAL A 142 12.10 22.27 14.12
CA VAL A 142 12.69 21.13 13.43
C VAL A 142 13.78 20.51 14.29
N SER A 143 13.72 19.19 14.43
CA SER A 143 14.75 18.38 15.09
C SER A 143 15.09 17.16 14.26
N TRP A 144 16.21 16.53 14.59
CA TRP A 144 16.64 15.28 14.00
C TRP A 144 16.68 14.21 15.08
N VAL A 145 16.24 13.00 14.72
CA VAL A 145 16.37 11.84 15.60
C VAL A 145 17.84 11.44 15.64
N VAL A 146 18.44 11.48 16.82
CA VAL A 146 19.82 11.04 17.02
C VAL A 146 19.82 9.53 17.25
N GLU A 147 18.98 9.07 18.18
CA GLU A 147 18.92 7.69 18.59
C GLU A 147 17.50 7.32 19.06
N VAL A 148 17.15 6.04 18.89
CA VAL A 148 15.92 5.46 19.43
C VAL A 148 16.30 4.35 20.41
N THR A 149 16.16 4.62 21.70
CA THR A 149 16.45 3.63 22.76
C THR A 149 15.17 2.90 23.16
N ARG A 150 15.25 1.91 24.06
CA ARG A 150 14.05 1.25 24.61
C ARG A 150 13.20 2.18 25.49
N LYS A 151 13.83 3.15 26.15
CA LYS A 151 13.18 4.03 27.13
C LYS A 151 12.72 5.33 26.48
N ASN A 152 13.58 5.92 25.65
CA ASN A 152 13.46 7.29 25.18
C ASN A 152 13.79 7.41 23.69
N LEU A 153 13.11 8.35 23.02
CA LEU A 153 13.47 8.86 21.70
C LEU A 153 14.37 10.08 21.88
N VAL A 154 15.62 10.00 21.42
CA VAL A 154 16.62 11.06 21.59
C VAL A 154 16.68 11.90 20.33
N VAL A 155 16.50 13.21 20.48
CA VAL A 155 16.44 14.15 19.35
C VAL A 155 17.34 15.35 19.61
N THR A 156 17.81 15.97 18.53
CA THR A 156 18.57 17.23 18.65
C THR A 156 17.67 18.34 19.21
N MET A 157 18.29 19.29 19.91
CA MET A 157 17.60 20.50 20.35
C MET A 157 16.84 21.14 19.16
N PRO A 158 15.59 21.60 19.36
CA PRO A 158 14.78 22.14 18.28
C PRO A 158 15.43 23.39 17.68
N SER A 159 15.70 23.32 16.39
CA SER A 159 16.28 24.43 15.62
C SER A 159 15.17 25.33 15.08
N GLY A 160 15.35 26.65 15.19
CA GLY A 160 14.31 27.63 14.90
C GLY A 160 14.66 29.06 15.33
N LYS A 161 13.69 29.76 15.97
CA LYS A 161 13.85 31.15 16.41
C LYS A 161 14.92 31.28 17.52
N LYS A 162 15.71 32.36 17.48
CA LYS A 162 16.83 32.63 18.41
C LYS A 162 16.44 32.74 19.89
N GLU A 163 15.18 33.03 20.21
CA GLU A 163 14.70 33.21 21.59
C GLU A 163 14.56 31.89 22.38
N ILE A 164 14.75 30.74 21.72
CA ILE A 164 14.36 29.43 22.26
C ILE A 164 15.54 28.66 22.85
N SER A 165 16.77 29.07 22.58
CA SER A 165 17.98 28.45 23.16
C SER A 165 18.00 28.50 24.69
N ALA A 166 17.25 29.41 25.31
CA ALA A 166 17.11 29.54 26.76
C ALA A 166 15.83 28.88 27.32
N LEU A 167 14.98 28.27 26.47
CA LEU A 167 13.73 27.66 26.91
C LEU A 167 14.02 26.35 27.68
N ASN A 168 13.38 26.19 28.84
CA ASN A 168 13.36 24.90 29.52
C ASN A 168 12.27 23.99 28.92
N TRP A 169 12.72 22.95 28.22
CA TRP A 169 11.85 21.98 27.56
C TRP A 169 11.35 20.88 28.49
N LYS A 170 11.99 20.70 29.66
CA LYS A 170 11.70 19.58 30.56
C LYS A 170 10.22 19.58 30.98
N SER A 171 9.62 18.39 30.97
CA SER A 171 8.21 18.15 31.34
C SER A 171 7.15 18.77 30.42
N ARG A 172 7.54 19.40 29.31
CA ARG A 172 6.57 19.95 28.33
C ARG A 172 5.94 18.85 27.48
N SER A 173 4.66 19.03 27.16
CA SER A 173 3.95 18.20 26.18
C SER A 173 4.12 18.78 24.79
N LEU A 174 4.52 17.95 23.83
CA LEU A 174 4.82 18.33 22.46
C LEU A 174 4.05 17.45 21.48
N SER A 175 3.64 18.05 20.36
CA SER A 175 3.11 17.31 19.22
C SER A 175 4.19 17.14 18.17
N VAL A 176 4.56 15.90 17.86
CA VAL A 176 5.65 15.57 16.96
C VAL A 176 5.11 14.98 15.67
N TYR A 177 5.55 15.52 14.55
CA TYR A 177 5.25 15.07 13.21
C TYR A 177 6.49 14.51 12.51
N PHE A 178 6.36 13.38 11.84
CA PHE A 178 7.41 12.87 10.97
C PHE A 178 6.84 12.26 9.68
N TRP A 179 7.64 12.30 8.61
CA TRP A 179 7.30 11.62 7.36
C TRP A 179 8.02 10.29 7.28
N ARG A 180 7.26 9.20 7.13
CA ARG A 180 7.83 7.88 6.87
C ARG A 180 7.99 7.68 5.37
N ARG A 181 9.18 7.26 4.93
CA ARG A 181 9.44 6.93 3.54
C ARG A 181 8.47 5.85 3.07
N ASP A 182 7.93 6.02 1.86
CA ASP A 182 7.03 5.07 1.20
C ASP A 182 5.71 4.76 1.91
N ASP A 183 5.32 5.55 2.92
CA ASP A 183 4.04 5.41 3.64
C ASP A 183 3.30 6.75 3.74
N ALA A 184 3.36 7.43 4.89
CA ALA A 184 2.60 8.65 5.16
C ALA A 184 3.28 9.49 6.25
N GLY A 185 2.68 10.65 6.51
CA GLY A 185 3.00 11.45 7.69
C GLY A 185 2.34 10.84 8.93
N TYR A 186 3.04 10.92 10.05
CA TYR A 186 2.55 10.49 11.37
C TYR A 186 2.64 11.66 12.34
N LEU A 187 1.62 11.79 13.19
CA LEU A 187 1.53 12.77 14.26
C LEU A 187 1.34 12.02 15.57
N PHE A 188 2.06 12.41 16.61
CA PHE A 188 1.87 11.86 17.95
C PHE A 188 2.16 12.91 19.01
N GLU A 189 1.56 12.73 20.18
CA GLU A 189 1.84 13.57 21.36
C GLU A 189 2.83 12.85 22.26
N THR A 190 3.80 13.59 22.80
CA THR A 190 4.83 13.08 23.69
C THR A 190 5.17 14.12 24.75
N LYS A 191 5.80 13.67 25.83
CA LYS A 191 6.37 14.53 26.87
C LYS A 191 7.89 14.51 26.81
N VAL A 192 8.50 15.67 27.02
CA VAL A 192 9.95 15.79 27.23
C VAL A 192 10.29 15.30 28.63
N LEU A 193 11.07 14.24 28.70
CA LEU A 193 11.54 13.64 29.95
C LEU A 193 12.73 14.41 30.52
N ASP A 194 13.67 14.77 29.64
CA ASP A 194 14.87 15.48 30.03
C ASP A 194 15.48 16.29 28.89
N GLN A 195 16.33 17.24 29.26
CA GLN A 195 17.13 18.04 28.33
C GLN A 195 18.60 18.05 28.77
N ILE A 196 19.51 17.88 27.83
CA ILE A 196 20.96 18.00 28.08
C ILE A 196 21.46 19.16 27.23
N SER A 197 21.85 20.25 27.90
CA SER A 197 22.37 21.47 27.26
C SER A 197 23.89 21.61 27.33
N SER A 198 24.58 20.75 28.10
CA SER A 198 26.02 20.85 28.38
C SER A 198 26.92 20.03 27.45
N ALA A 199 26.34 19.27 26.53
CA ALA A 199 27.09 18.52 25.54
C ALA A 199 27.45 19.40 24.32
N GLU A 200 28.51 19.03 23.59
CA GLU A 200 28.86 19.60 22.28
C GLU A 200 27.66 19.64 21.32
N TYR A 201 26.70 18.73 21.52
CA TYR A 201 25.40 18.71 20.85
C TYR A 201 24.26 18.69 21.89
N PRO A 202 23.43 19.74 21.99
CA PRO A 202 22.30 19.76 22.92
C PRO A 202 21.18 18.81 22.47
N LEU A 203 20.63 18.03 23.40
CA LEU A 203 19.69 16.94 23.14
C LEU A 203 18.43 17.03 24.00
N LEU A 204 17.33 16.51 23.46
CA LEU A 204 16.07 16.28 24.16
C LEU A 204 15.74 14.79 24.21
N TYR A 205 15.24 14.35 25.36
CA TYR A 205 14.75 12.99 25.58
C TYR A 205 13.23 13.01 25.59
N LEU A 206 12.61 12.37 24.61
CA LEU A 206 11.17 12.29 24.46
C LEU A 206 10.67 10.91 24.90
N SER A 207 9.49 10.88 25.52
CA SER A 207 8.81 9.64 25.89
C SER A 207 8.24 8.91 24.67
N HIS A 208 8.30 7.58 24.69
CA HIS A 208 7.64 6.77 23.68
C HIS A 208 6.12 6.81 23.82
N THR A 209 5.43 6.58 22.70
CA THR A 209 3.97 6.46 22.67
C THR A 209 3.56 5.46 21.58
N SER A 210 2.45 4.78 21.82
CA SER A 210 1.74 3.94 20.86
C SER A 210 0.58 4.65 20.18
N ASN A 211 0.26 5.88 20.61
CA ASN A 211 -0.82 6.67 20.04
C ASN A 211 -0.30 7.54 18.88
N LEU A 212 -0.07 6.92 17.72
CA LEU A 212 0.30 7.63 16.49
C LEU A 212 -0.90 7.77 15.55
N GLN A 213 -1.22 9.01 15.18
CA GLN A 213 -2.20 9.34 14.17
C GLN A 213 -1.54 9.38 12.79
N ARG A 214 -2.02 8.54 11.86
CA ARG A 214 -1.53 8.52 10.48
C ARG A 214 -2.26 9.59 9.66
N LEU A 215 -1.51 10.55 9.14
CA LEU A 215 -2.01 11.64 8.30
C LEU A 215 -1.67 11.34 6.82
N GLN A 216 -2.58 10.67 6.11
CA GLN A 216 -2.44 10.46 4.66
C GLN A 216 -3.07 11.63 3.90
N LYS A 217 -2.26 12.65 3.56
CA LYS A 217 -2.72 13.80 2.77
C LYS A 217 -2.86 13.52 1.27
N ARG A 218 -2.35 12.40 0.75
CA ARG A 218 -2.25 12.14 -0.71
C ARG A 218 -3.31 11.14 -1.18
N LYS A 219 -4.05 11.54 -2.22
CA LYS A 219 -5.00 10.69 -2.96
C LYS A 219 -4.30 9.84 -4.05
N ASN A 220 -3.23 10.36 -4.67
CA ASN A 220 -2.56 9.74 -5.81
C ASN A 220 -1.06 9.49 -5.56
N ILE A 221 -0.50 8.47 -6.22
CA ILE A 221 0.91 8.06 -6.12
C ILE A 221 1.76 8.85 -7.13
N ARG A 222 2.92 9.36 -6.69
CA ARG A 222 3.91 9.98 -7.58
C ARG A 222 4.84 8.91 -8.12
N VAL A 223 4.97 8.81 -9.43
CA VAL A 223 6.01 8.02 -10.09
C VAL A 223 7.28 8.87 -10.11
N LYS A 224 8.42 8.31 -9.70
CA LYS A 224 9.72 8.94 -9.99
C LYS A 224 10.03 8.63 -11.44
N THR A 225 10.13 9.68 -12.26
CA THR A 225 10.70 9.62 -13.60
C THR A 225 12.20 9.40 -13.48
#